data_AF-W7TGL1-F1
#
_entry.id   AF-W7TGL1-F1
#
_cell.length_a   1.000
_cell.length_b   1.000
_cell.length_c   1.000
_cell.angle_alpha   90.00
_cell.angle_beta   90.00
_cell.angle_gamma   90.00
#
_symmetry.space_group_name_H-M   'P 1'
#
loop_
_entity.id
_entity.type
_entity.pdbx_description
1 polymer ?
#
loop_
_entity_poly.entity_id
_entity_poly.type
_entity_poly.pdbx_seq_one_letter_code
_entity_poly.pdbx_strand_id
1 'polypeptide(L)'
;MTLVRSGSRTTTPLSQVDVQFNRVSNALDIQKHIRPDRDRKSHHTPRGGRSSICQATALLTPQTNVQAGKRRKDQMRKEAAMMIACLVFIGAGVRSLRPALKVTRRFSSVVVTSNTAQGGDQRGVKDPLYFFYNDIFHVKMPEGHRFPMEKYAAFRRQAQQRLFSLPGVGFHPSPLSTVRDLETTHDRSYIQRYLVGNVTAQEKRESGFDWNEQHVNRTLSSVGGTVAATHAVLQSDLPVGAHLAGGTHHAFQARMEGFCIFSDIAVAANVALRDYPDKVRKILIVDLDTHQGNGNAVLFQDDSRVFTFSMHCDANYFSEKQASDLDVEVKPGTGDAGYLSLLERYLPLVFEAQAPDLVFFQAGVDIHASDRLGKLALTRAGLQRRNLRLFQFVEAYGSKLVVTAGGGYPSDSDPSSGPYADIINAHADVYVGAAEFFGGGSKMVPLLR
;
A
#
# COMPACT_ATOMS: atom_id res chain seq x y z
N MET A 1 -58.26 24.57 -37.92
CA MET A 1 -57.48 24.65 -39.16
C MET A 1 -56.00 24.81 -38.77
N THR A 2 -55.18 23.74 -38.83
CA THR A 2 -54.30 23.38 -39.98
C THR A 2 -53.13 24.38 -40.07
N LEU A 3 -51.81 24.09 -39.98
CA LEU A 3 -51.02 22.86 -40.01
C LEU A 3 -49.56 23.16 -39.52
N VAL A 4 -48.97 22.24 -38.74
CA VAL A 4 -47.63 21.58 -38.88
C VAL A 4 -46.40 22.39 -39.39
N ARG A 5 -45.33 22.43 -38.58
CA ARG A 5 -44.06 21.74 -38.91
C ARG A 5 -43.17 21.45 -37.69
N SER A 6 -42.87 20.16 -37.57
CA SER A 6 -42.02 19.47 -36.60
C SER A 6 -40.53 19.61 -36.95
N GLY A 7 -39.70 19.80 -35.92
CA GLY A 7 -38.25 19.60 -35.97
C GLY A 7 -37.83 18.65 -34.86
N SER A 8 -37.71 17.36 -35.20
CA SER A 8 -37.22 16.29 -34.34
C SER A 8 -35.71 16.43 -34.11
N ARG A 9 -35.27 16.55 -32.84
CA ARG A 9 -33.93 16.09 -32.45
C ARG A 9 -34.08 14.68 -31.90
N THR A 10 -33.69 13.72 -32.72
CA THR A 10 -33.47 12.33 -32.34
C THR A 10 -32.35 12.27 -31.30
N THR A 11 -32.70 11.97 -30.05
CA THR A 11 -31.76 11.43 -29.07
C THR A 11 -31.53 9.96 -29.41
N THR A 12 -30.34 9.65 -29.90
CA THR A 12 -29.89 8.25 -30.03
C THR A 12 -29.70 7.67 -28.63
N PRO A 13 -30.38 6.57 -28.25
CA PRO A 13 -30.11 5.93 -26.97
C PRO A 13 -28.81 5.13 -27.11
N LEU A 14 -27.81 5.45 -26.29
CA LEU A 14 -26.69 4.54 -26.07
C LEU A 14 -27.25 3.29 -25.38
N SER A 15 -27.24 2.20 -26.14
CA SER A 15 -27.69 0.88 -25.74
C SER A 15 -26.98 0.42 -24.47
N GLN A 16 -27.78 -0.10 -23.54
CA GLN A 16 -27.35 -0.95 -22.45
C GLN A 16 -26.40 -2.03 -22.97
N VAL A 17 -25.23 -2.15 -22.34
CA VAL A 17 -24.39 -3.33 -22.42
C VAL A 17 -24.34 -3.89 -21.01
N ASP A 18 -24.94 -5.06 -20.83
CA ASP A 18 -24.83 -5.85 -19.62
C ASP A 18 -23.37 -6.28 -19.44
N VAL A 19 -22.73 -5.77 -18.37
CA VAL A 19 -21.42 -6.23 -17.93
C VAL A 19 -21.62 -7.15 -16.74
N GLN A 20 -21.52 -8.46 -16.97
CA GLN A 20 -21.42 -9.45 -15.89
C GLN A 20 -19.96 -9.78 -15.62
N PHE A 21 -19.55 -9.53 -14.37
CA PHE A 21 -18.20 -9.76 -13.85
C PHE A 21 -18.09 -11.14 -13.21
N ASN A 22 -16.99 -11.87 -13.47
CA ASN A 22 -16.48 -12.83 -12.49
C ASN A 22 -14.96 -13.08 -12.57
N ARG A 23 -14.39 -13.23 -11.37
CA ARG A 23 -12.99 -13.04 -10.90
C ARG A 23 -11.81 -13.75 -11.61
N VAL A 24 -12.01 -14.56 -12.65
CA VAL A 24 -10.90 -15.28 -13.32
C VAL A 24 -10.81 -14.97 -14.83
N SER A 25 -11.63 -14.05 -15.34
CA SER A 25 -11.61 -13.65 -16.76
C SER A 25 -11.12 -12.20 -17.00
N ASN A 26 -10.84 -11.44 -15.94
CA ASN A 26 -10.75 -9.97 -15.98
C ASN A 26 -9.38 -9.35 -16.34
N ALA A 27 -8.28 -10.11 -16.43
CA ALA A 27 -7.01 -9.54 -16.88
C ALA A 27 -6.92 -9.46 -18.43
N LEU A 28 -7.64 -10.33 -19.15
CA LEU A 28 -7.55 -10.43 -20.60
C LEU A 28 -8.42 -9.40 -21.33
N ASP A 29 -9.54 -8.91 -20.77
CA ASP A 29 -10.42 -7.97 -21.49
C ASP A 29 -10.08 -6.49 -21.29
N ILE A 30 -9.39 -6.11 -20.20
CA ILE A 30 -8.73 -4.81 -20.09
C ILE A 30 -7.57 -4.73 -21.09
N GLN A 31 -6.82 -5.83 -21.28
CA GLN A 31 -5.73 -5.91 -22.25
C GLN A 31 -6.20 -6.11 -23.71
N LYS A 32 -7.33 -6.79 -23.97
CA LYS A 32 -7.85 -7.00 -25.34
C LYS A 32 -8.49 -5.76 -25.95
N HIS A 33 -8.95 -4.80 -25.15
CA HIS A 33 -9.44 -3.50 -25.63
C HIS A 33 -8.31 -2.51 -25.96
N ILE A 34 -7.05 -2.93 -25.81
CA ILE A 34 -5.85 -2.16 -26.16
C ILE A 34 -5.05 -2.96 -27.20
N ARG A 35 -5.50 -2.99 -28.45
CA ARG A 35 -4.60 -3.36 -29.55
C ARG A 35 -3.73 -2.16 -29.92
N PRO A 36 -2.41 -2.31 -30.09
CA PRO A 36 -1.61 -1.29 -30.76
C PRO A 36 -2.06 -1.22 -32.22
N ASP A 37 -2.18 -0.01 -32.75
CA ASP A 37 -2.34 0.24 -34.18
C ASP A 37 -1.18 -0.45 -34.94
N ARG A 38 -1.49 -1.59 -35.54
CA ARG A 38 -0.65 -2.24 -36.54
C ARG A 38 -1.52 -2.42 -37.77
N ASP A 39 -1.51 -1.41 -38.64
CA ASP A 39 -1.40 -1.64 -40.08
C ASP A 39 -1.18 -0.33 -40.86
N ARG A 40 0.07 -0.09 -41.27
CA ARG A 40 0.32 0.49 -42.59
C ARG A 40 1.45 -0.26 -43.29
N LYS A 41 1.02 -1.01 -44.31
CA LYS A 41 1.75 -1.89 -45.22
C LYS A 41 2.92 -1.19 -45.92
N SER A 42 4.00 -1.93 -46.15
CA SER A 42 4.72 -1.88 -47.43
C SER A 42 5.22 -3.28 -47.81
N HIS A 43 5.00 -3.62 -49.08
CA HIS A 43 5.32 -4.89 -49.71
C HIS A 43 6.82 -5.03 -49.96
N HIS A 44 7.40 -6.20 -49.68
CA HIS A 44 8.28 -6.90 -50.61
C HIS A 44 8.52 -8.37 -50.20
N THR A 45 8.29 -9.28 -51.14
CA THR A 45 8.84 -10.65 -51.20
C THR A 45 10.19 -10.58 -51.95
N PRO A 46 11.17 -11.52 -51.78
CA PRO A 46 11.01 -12.91 -52.23
C PRO A 46 11.78 -14.06 -51.50
N ARG A 47 11.17 -15.26 -51.61
CA ARG A 47 11.67 -16.61 -51.97
C ARG A 47 12.80 -17.32 -51.20
N GLY A 48 12.54 -18.63 -50.97
CA GLY A 48 13.48 -19.75 -50.86
C GLY A 48 13.67 -20.24 -49.42
N GLY A 49 13.56 -21.52 -49.02
CA GLY A 49 13.59 -22.79 -49.73
C GLY A 49 13.23 -23.94 -48.76
N ARG A 50 13.19 -25.15 -49.30
CA ARG A 50 12.52 -26.37 -48.80
C ARG A 50 13.28 -27.19 -47.75
N SER A 51 12.53 -28.16 -47.19
CA SER A 51 12.91 -29.51 -46.69
C SER A 51 13.26 -29.59 -45.20
N SER A 52 12.92 -30.63 -44.43
CA SER A 52 12.36 -31.96 -44.71
C SER A 52 11.72 -32.57 -43.44
N ILE A 53 10.75 -33.43 -43.68
CA ILE A 53 10.09 -34.36 -42.77
C ILE A 53 11.07 -35.46 -42.31
N CYS A 54 10.96 -35.92 -41.06
CA CYS A 54 11.15 -37.34 -40.71
C CYS A 54 10.42 -37.68 -39.39
N GLN A 55 9.45 -38.60 -39.50
CA GLN A 55 8.85 -39.34 -38.41
C GLN A 55 9.71 -40.57 -38.09
N ALA A 56 9.76 -40.97 -36.81
CA ALA A 56 9.99 -42.36 -36.44
C ALA A 56 9.33 -42.67 -35.09
N THR A 57 8.48 -43.69 -35.12
CA THR A 57 7.75 -44.30 -34.00
C THR A 57 8.46 -45.60 -33.62
N ALA A 58 8.59 -45.93 -32.32
CA ALA A 58 8.83 -47.29 -31.85
C ALA A 58 8.37 -47.49 -30.39
N LEU A 59 7.90 -48.70 -30.12
CA LEU A 59 7.04 -49.17 -29.03
C LEU A 59 7.79 -49.66 -27.75
N LEU A 60 7.08 -49.54 -26.60
CA LEU A 60 6.90 -50.43 -25.42
C LEU A 60 8.09 -51.31 -24.94
N THR A 61 8.52 -51.28 -23.67
CA THR A 61 7.85 -51.88 -22.48
C THR A 61 8.61 -51.55 -21.16
N PRO A 62 8.01 -51.76 -19.96
CA PRO A 62 8.50 -51.20 -18.69
C PRO A 62 9.31 -52.20 -17.83
N GLN A 63 10.37 -51.71 -17.16
CA GLN A 63 11.02 -52.41 -16.05
C GLN A 63 10.76 -51.71 -14.72
N THR A 64 10.21 -52.50 -13.80
CA THR A 64 9.91 -52.21 -12.39
C THR A 64 11.17 -52.00 -11.57
N ASN A 65 11.21 -50.96 -10.73
CA ASN A 65 12.33 -50.72 -9.82
C ASN A 65 11.89 -50.84 -8.35
N VAL A 66 12.06 -52.04 -7.79
CA VAL A 66 11.88 -52.37 -6.36
C VAL A 66 13.14 -51.94 -5.62
N GLN A 67 13.32 -50.65 -5.37
CA GLN A 67 14.40 -50.17 -4.48
C GLN A 67 14.10 -48.84 -3.75
N ALA A 68 12.97 -48.19 -4.01
CA ALA A 68 12.56 -46.95 -3.33
C ALA A 68 11.84 -47.16 -1.98
N GLY A 69 11.35 -48.37 -1.69
CA GLY A 69 10.51 -48.66 -0.51
C GLY A 69 11.26 -48.93 0.80
N LYS A 70 12.57 -49.22 0.76
CA LYS A 70 13.35 -49.59 1.95
C LYS A 70 13.98 -48.39 2.67
N ARG A 71 14.34 -47.31 1.93
CA ARG A 71 14.95 -46.10 2.50
C ARG A 71 13.97 -45.17 3.24
N ARG A 72 12.65 -45.32 3.02
CA ARG A 72 11.62 -44.48 3.67
C ARG A 72 11.18 -45.00 5.06
N LYS A 73 11.37 -46.30 5.36
CA LYS A 73 10.99 -46.91 6.65
C LYS A 73 12.04 -46.75 7.75
N ASP A 74 13.32 -46.63 7.39
CA ASP A 74 14.40 -46.45 8.37
C ASP A 74 14.56 -44.99 8.85
N GLN A 75 14.12 -44.01 8.04
CA GLN A 75 14.10 -42.60 8.42
C GLN A 75 12.99 -42.31 9.45
N MET A 76 11.78 -42.86 9.27
CA MET A 76 10.67 -42.68 10.20
C MET A 76 10.88 -43.35 11.57
N ARG A 77 11.69 -44.42 11.64
CA ARG A 77 12.04 -45.07 12.92
C ARG A 77 13.04 -44.26 13.75
N LYS A 78 13.89 -43.45 13.13
CA LYS A 78 14.84 -42.55 13.82
C LYS A 78 14.16 -41.31 14.38
N GLU A 79 13.14 -40.78 13.70
CA GLU A 79 12.36 -39.61 14.16
C GLU A 79 11.43 -39.96 15.33
N ALA A 80 10.85 -41.17 15.35
CA ALA A 80 10.04 -41.65 16.47
C ALA A 80 10.86 -41.94 17.74
N ALA A 81 12.10 -42.41 17.60
CA ALA A 81 13.00 -42.64 18.75
C ALA A 81 13.49 -41.32 19.39
N MET A 82 13.63 -40.25 18.60
CA MET A 82 14.04 -38.92 19.08
C MET A 82 12.90 -38.21 19.84
N MET A 83 11.64 -38.41 19.42
CA MET A 83 10.45 -37.92 20.12
C MET A 83 10.22 -38.59 21.49
N ILE A 84 10.55 -39.89 21.62
CA ILE A 84 10.41 -40.62 22.90
C ILE A 84 11.51 -40.23 23.90
N ALA A 85 12.71 -39.86 23.44
CA ALA A 85 13.79 -39.36 24.30
C ALA A 85 13.50 -37.96 24.90
N CYS A 86 12.73 -37.11 24.21
CA CYS A 86 12.31 -35.81 24.74
C CYS A 86 11.19 -35.89 25.79
N LEU A 87 10.39 -36.97 25.81
CA LEU A 87 9.31 -37.16 26.77
C LEU A 87 9.75 -37.79 28.10
N VAL A 88 10.97 -38.35 28.18
CA VAL A 88 11.53 -38.92 29.42
C VAL A 88 12.28 -37.88 30.27
N PHE A 89 12.59 -36.69 29.73
CA PHE A 89 13.27 -35.61 30.47
C PHE A 89 12.34 -34.58 31.15
N ILE A 90 11.01 -34.72 31.02
CA ILE A 90 10.03 -33.85 31.70
C ILE A 90 9.49 -34.50 33.00
N GLY A 91 10.01 -35.67 33.39
CA GLY A 91 9.48 -36.50 34.47
C GLY A 91 10.43 -36.77 35.64
N ALA A 92 11.28 -35.82 36.07
CA ALA A 92 11.95 -35.91 37.38
C ALA A 92 12.58 -34.56 37.79
N GLY A 93 12.17 -34.00 38.92
CA GLY A 93 12.97 -32.97 39.60
C GLY A 93 12.23 -31.71 40.06
N VAL A 94 11.16 -31.84 40.84
CA VAL A 94 10.75 -30.76 41.76
C VAL A 94 11.63 -30.86 43.01
N ARG A 95 12.48 -29.86 43.28
CA ARG A 95 12.77 -29.36 44.64
C ARG A 95 13.68 -28.12 44.63
N SER A 96 13.12 -27.03 45.17
CA SER A 96 13.78 -25.98 45.94
C SER A 96 14.97 -25.25 45.32
N LEU A 97 14.74 -24.03 44.83
CA LEU A 97 15.53 -22.83 45.12
C LEU A 97 14.79 -21.60 44.58
N ARG A 98 14.19 -20.80 45.48
CA ARG A 98 13.70 -19.45 45.17
C ARG A 98 14.89 -18.49 45.19
N PRO A 99 15.01 -17.62 44.19
CA PRO A 99 15.36 -16.23 44.47
C PRO A 99 14.22 -15.32 44.01
N ALA A 100 13.88 -14.37 44.88
CA ALA A 100 12.86 -13.38 44.67
C ALA A 100 13.24 -12.42 43.53
N LEU A 101 12.70 -12.64 42.32
CA LEU A 101 12.59 -11.57 41.33
C LEU A 101 11.31 -10.79 41.60
N LYS A 102 11.45 -9.63 42.24
CA LYS A 102 10.44 -8.57 42.24
C LYS A 102 10.31 -8.03 40.81
N VAL A 103 9.37 -8.58 40.04
CA VAL A 103 8.86 -7.93 38.83
C VAL A 103 7.96 -6.79 39.29
N THR A 104 8.51 -5.59 39.39
CA THR A 104 7.71 -4.38 39.55
C THR A 104 7.00 -4.10 38.23
N ARG A 105 5.74 -4.54 38.12
CA ARG A 105 4.79 -4.02 37.14
C ARG A 105 4.53 -2.56 37.47
N ARG A 106 5.21 -1.63 36.81
CA ARG A 106 4.74 -0.25 36.64
C ARG A 106 4.13 -0.12 35.26
N PHE A 107 2.88 -0.54 35.12
CA PHE A 107 1.99 0.08 34.14
C PHE A 107 1.54 1.38 34.80
N SER A 108 2.17 2.49 34.43
CA SER A 108 1.58 3.80 34.69
C SER A 108 0.32 3.89 33.82
N SER A 109 -0.83 3.64 34.43
CA SER A 109 -2.11 4.02 33.87
C SER A 109 -2.11 5.53 33.67
N VAL A 110 -1.90 5.99 32.44
CA VAL A 110 -2.26 7.36 32.06
C VAL A 110 -3.78 7.37 32.03
N VAL A 111 -4.37 7.75 33.15
CA VAL A 111 -5.77 8.17 33.23
C VAL A 111 -5.84 9.47 32.45
N VAL A 112 -6.39 9.42 31.24
CA VAL A 112 -6.84 10.64 30.55
C VAL A 112 -8.04 11.14 31.33
N THR A 113 -7.83 12.12 32.20
CA THR A 113 -8.92 12.82 32.87
C THR A 113 -9.72 13.57 31.80
N SER A 114 -10.94 13.10 31.55
CA SER A 114 -11.94 13.83 30.77
C SER A 114 -12.26 15.13 31.50
N ASN A 115 -11.76 16.24 30.97
CA ASN A 115 -12.13 17.55 31.47
C ASN A 115 -13.48 17.92 30.83
N THR A 116 -14.56 17.72 31.58
CA THR A 116 -15.87 18.29 31.27
C THR A 116 -15.81 19.80 31.52
N ALA A 117 -15.54 20.57 30.46
CA ALA A 117 -15.78 22.00 30.46
C ALA A 117 -17.25 22.27 30.09
N GLN A 118 -17.95 22.95 30.98
CA GLN A 118 -19.31 23.42 30.82
C GLN A 118 -19.42 24.51 29.74
N GLY A 119 -20.51 24.43 28.96
CA GLY A 119 -21.32 25.59 28.57
C GLY A 119 -20.70 26.64 27.65
N GLY A 120 -20.76 26.39 26.34
CA GLY A 120 -20.67 27.42 25.30
C GLY A 120 -21.18 26.89 23.97
N ASP A 121 -22.33 27.38 23.51
CA ASP A 121 -22.88 27.12 22.18
C ASP A 121 -21.89 27.65 21.12
N GLN A 122 -21.14 26.73 20.50
CA GLN A 122 -20.30 26.95 19.33
C GLN A 122 -20.78 26.00 18.22
N ARG A 123 -22.04 26.16 17.78
CA ARG A 123 -22.46 25.69 16.46
C ARG A 123 -21.69 26.49 15.40
N GLY A 124 -20.52 26.02 14.95
CA GLY A 124 -19.77 26.80 13.95
C GLY A 124 -18.39 26.37 13.42
N VAL A 125 -17.82 25.20 13.73
CA VAL A 125 -16.61 24.72 13.02
C VAL A 125 -16.70 23.22 12.73
N LYS A 126 -17.21 22.87 11.55
CA LYS A 126 -16.94 21.59 10.86
C LYS A 126 -15.70 21.80 9.98
N ASP A 127 -14.68 20.96 9.88
CA ASP A 127 -14.22 19.78 10.62
C ASP A 127 -12.68 19.75 10.47
N PRO A 128 -11.88 19.36 11.48
CA PRO A 128 -10.43 19.27 11.35
C PRO A 128 -10.03 18.09 10.45
N LEU A 129 -9.19 18.33 9.45
CA LEU A 129 -8.42 17.30 8.75
C LEU A 129 -7.37 16.74 9.72
N TYR A 130 -7.40 15.43 9.97
CA TYR A 130 -6.48 14.77 10.90
C TYR A 130 -5.29 14.18 10.17
N PHE A 131 -4.13 14.77 10.42
CA PHE A 131 -2.84 14.37 9.86
C PHE A 131 -1.99 13.75 10.96
N PHE A 132 -1.81 12.43 10.88
CA PHE A 132 -1.03 11.66 11.85
C PHE A 132 0.45 11.61 11.46
N TYR A 133 1.36 11.49 12.43
CA TYR A 133 2.79 11.33 12.18
C TYR A 133 3.48 10.44 13.23
N ASN A 134 4.61 9.82 12.91
CA ASN A 134 5.32 8.93 13.83
C ASN A 134 6.82 9.25 14.01
N ASP A 135 7.28 10.42 13.57
CA ASP A 135 8.69 10.86 13.72
C ASP A 135 9.12 11.16 15.16
N ILE A 136 8.23 10.95 16.15
CA ILE A 136 8.56 10.96 17.58
C ILE A 136 9.39 9.76 18.02
N PHE A 137 9.38 8.67 17.23
CA PHE A 137 10.18 7.47 17.49
C PHE A 137 11.49 7.55 16.70
N HIS A 138 12.55 7.95 17.39
CA HIS A 138 13.86 8.16 16.79
C HIS A 138 14.61 6.84 16.64
N VAL A 139 14.63 6.31 15.42
CA VAL A 139 15.41 5.13 15.05
C VAL A 139 16.70 5.58 14.37
N LYS A 140 17.82 5.39 15.06
CA LYS A 140 19.14 5.70 14.49
C LYS A 140 19.52 4.61 13.49
N MET A 141 19.64 4.98 12.22
CA MET A 141 20.16 4.09 11.19
C MET A 141 21.69 4.07 11.19
N PRO A 142 22.34 2.94 10.82
CA PRO A 142 23.76 2.92 10.52
C PRO A 142 24.11 3.95 9.44
N GLU A 143 25.34 4.46 9.49
CA GLU A 143 25.85 5.36 8.46
C GLU A 143 25.78 4.69 7.07
N GLY A 144 25.36 5.44 6.05
CA GLY A 144 25.20 4.94 4.69
C GLY A 144 23.96 4.05 4.46
N HIS A 145 23.10 3.84 5.46
CA HIS A 145 21.89 3.06 5.27
C HIS A 145 20.97 3.65 4.20
N ARG A 146 20.33 2.79 3.39
CA ARG A 146 19.50 3.23 2.26
C ARG A 146 18.16 3.88 2.66
N PHE A 147 17.65 3.57 3.85
CA PHE A 147 16.39 4.10 4.33
C PHE A 147 16.58 5.47 5.04
N PRO A 148 16.02 6.57 4.50
CA PRO A 148 16.22 7.92 5.00
C PRO A 148 15.26 8.24 6.14
N MET A 149 15.51 7.70 7.35
CA MET A 149 14.59 7.81 8.49
C MET A 149 14.18 9.27 8.83
N GLU A 150 15.08 10.22 8.62
CA GLU A 150 14.86 11.64 8.93
C GLU A 150 13.87 12.34 7.99
N LYS A 151 13.56 11.75 6.81
CA LYS A 151 12.66 12.35 5.81
C LYS A 151 11.29 12.67 6.38
N TYR A 152 10.76 11.79 7.24
CA TYR A 152 9.41 11.91 7.81
C TYR A 152 9.27 13.18 8.65
N ALA A 153 10.24 13.45 9.51
CA ALA A 153 10.27 14.67 10.30
C ALA A 153 10.42 15.91 9.41
N ALA A 154 11.25 15.82 8.37
CA ALA A 154 11.51 16.94 7.45
C ALA A 154 10.25 17.34 6.67
N PHE A 155 9.59 16.39 6.00
CA PHE A 155 8.41 16.74 5.19
C PHE A 155 7.19 17.05 6.05
N ARG A 156 7.05 16.46 7.25
CA ARG A 156 6.04 16.90 8.23
C ARG A 156 6.22 18.38 8.57
N ARG A 157 7.44 18.80 8.93
CA ARG A 157 7.72 20.20 9.26
C ARG A 157 7.40 21.13 8.09
N GLN A 158 7.77 20.75 6.87
CA GLN A 158 7.43 21.54 5.67
C GLN A 158 5.91 21.63 5.44
N ALA A 159 5.19 20.51 5.54
CA ALA A 159 3.73 20.50 5.40
C ALA A 159 3.07 21.37 6.49
N GLN A 160 3.49 21.21 7.74
CA GLN A 160 2.96 21.98 8.87
C GLN A 160 3.24 23.48 8.74
N GLN A 161 4.42 23.87 8.25
CA GLN A 161 4.75 25.28 7.99
C GLN A 161 3.89 25.86 6.87
N ARG A 162 3.70 25.13 5.77
CA ARG A 162 2.91 25.57 4.61
C ARG A 162 1.42 25.65 4.90
N LEU A 163 0.93 24.80 5.80
CA LEU A 163 -0.47 24.76 6.23
C LEU A 163 -0.74 25.61 7.48
N PHE A 164 0.25 26.32 8.01
CA PHE A 164 0.11 27.09 9.25
C PHE A 164 -1.03 28.12 9.19
N SER A 165 -1.25 28.74 8.03
CA SER A 165 -2.32 29.71 7.80
C SER A 165 -3.64 29.08 7.37
N LEU A 166 -3.67 27.77 7.09
CA LEU A 166 -4.90 27.07 6.69
C LEU A 166 -5.59 26.56 7.97
N PRO A 167 -6.71 27.17 8.39
CA PRO A 167 -7.45 26.66 9.55
C PRO A 167 -7.98 25.26 9.25
N GLY A 168 -8.07 24.42 10.29
CA GLY A 168 -8.70 23.11 10.17
C GLY A 168 -7.78 21.96 9.76
N VAL A 169 -6.45 22.09 9.86
CA VAL A 169 -5.53 20.93 9.74
C VAL A 169 -4.84 20.67 11.08
N GLY A 170 -5.12 19.50 11.67
CA GLY A 170 -4.52 19.04 12.92
C GLY A 170 -3.40 18.05 12.68
N PHE A 171 -2.22 18.30 13.26
CA PHE A 171 -1.10 17.36 13.25
C PHE A 171 -1.03 16.60 14.58
N HIS A 172 -1.12 15.28 14.54
CA HIS A 172 -1.23 14.44 15.73
C HIS A 172 -0.18 13.32 15.75
N PRO A 173 0.49 13.07 16.88
CA PRO A 173 1.28 11.86 17.05
C PRO A 173 0.42 10.61 16.84
N SER A 174 0.96 9.64 16.10
CA SER A 174 0.26 8.39 15.78
C SER A 174 0.25 7.48 17.00
N PRO A 175 -0.91 6.90 17.38
CA PRO A 175 -0.95 5.88 18.42
C PRO A 175 -0.21 4.62 17.96
N LEU A 176 0.15 3.75 18.91
CA LEU A 176 0.66 2.41 18.58
C LEU A 176 -0.51 1.52 18.16
N SER A 177 -0.33 0.72 17.10
CA SER A 177 -1.31 -0.30 16.72
C SER A 177 -1.47 -1.35 17.82
N THR A 178 -2.69 -1.84 18.01
CA THR A 178 -2.93 -2.97 18.90
C THR A 178 -2.58 -4.29 18.21
N VAL A 179 -2.28 -5.33 19.01
CA VAL A 179 -2.12 -6.69 18.47
C VAL A 179 -3.40 -7.17 17.78
N ARG A 180 -4.58 -6.79 18.30
CA ARG A 180 -5.87 -7.13 17.69
C ARG A 180 -6.01 -6.57 16.27
N ASP A 181 -5.50 -5.36 16.03
CA ASP A 181 -5.54 -4.75 14.70
C ASP A 181 -4.53 -5.43 13.78
N LEU A 182 -3.31 -5.70 14.24
CA LEU A 182 -2.32 -6.43 13.46
C LEU A 182 -2.82 -7.83 13.05
N GLU A 183 -3.48 -8.55 13.95
CA GLU A 183 -4.03 -9.90 13.72
C GLU A 183 -5.17 -9.94 12.70
N THR A 184 -5.70 -8.78 12.28
CA THR A 184 -6.63 -8.76 11.15
C THR A 184 -5.97 -9.13 9.82
N THR A 185 -4.64 -9.03 9.75
CA THR A 185 -3.88 -9.13 8.49
C THR A 185 -2.67 -10.05 8.63
N HIS A 186 -1.95 -9.96 9.74
CA HIS A 186 -0.69 -10.67 9.95
C HIS A 186 -0.85 -11.87 10.88
N ASP A 187 -0.03 -12.90 10.63
CA ASP A 187 0.00 -14.09 11.46
C ASP A 187 0.41 -13.75 12.92
N ARG A 188 -0.32 -14.33 13.88
CA ARG A 188 -0.09 -14.10 15.32
C ARG A 188 1.33 -14.47 15.73
N SER A 189 1.88 -15.57 15.22
CA SER A 189 3.24 -16.00 15.60
C SER A 189 4.28 -15.03 15.05
N TYR A 190 4.07 -14.51 13.84
CA TYR A 190 4.91 -13.50 13.21
C TYR A 190 4.92 -12.20 14.01
N ILE A 191 3.74 -11.69 14.39
CA ILE A 191 3.60 -10.51 15.24
C ILE A 191 4.36 -10.71 16.55
N GLN A 192 4.13 -11.83 17.25
CA GLN A 192 4.77 -12.11 18.53
C GLN A 192 6.29 -12.17 18.42
N ARG A 193 6.84 -12.86 17.41
CA ARG A 193 8.29 -12.94 17.19
C ARG A 193 8.90 -11.56 17.03
N TYR A 194 8.30 -10.70 16.21
CA TYR A 194 8.80 -9.35 16.00
C TYR A 194 8.71 -8.51 17.28
N LEU A 195 7.60 -8.57 18.01
CA LEU A 195 7.40 -7.78 19.23
C LEU A 195 8.40 -8.12 20.35
N VAL A 196 8.77 -9.40 20.50
CA VAL A 196 9.70 -9.84 21.56
C VAL A 196 11.17 -9.88 21.12
N GLY A 197 11.47 -9.44 19.90
CA GLY A 197 12.85 -9.41 19.37
C GLY A 197 13.42 -10.75 18.94
N ASN A 198 12.57 -11.77 18.76
CA ASN A 198 12.97 -13.06 18.21
C ASN A 198 12.99 -13.07 16.67
N VAL A 199 13.57 -12.02 16.09
CA VAL A 199 13.67 -11.82 14.63
C VAL A 199 14.87 -12.58 14.09
N THR A 200 14.63 -13.43 13.09
CA THR A 200 15.65 -14.25 12.45
C THR A 200 16.63 -13.40 11.62
N ALA A 201 17.81 -13.95 11.33
CA ALA A 201 18.78 -13.28 10.46
C ALA A 201 18.24 -13.07 9.02
N GLN A 202 17.33 -13.93 8.56
CA GLN A 202 16.67 -13.77 7.27
C GLN A 202 15.72 -12.58 7.29
N GLU A 203 14.83 -12.50 8.28
CA GLU A 203 13.89 -11.39 8.46
C GLU A 203 14.63 -10.03 8.57
N LYS A 204 15.77 -9.97 9.27
CA LYS A 204 16.62 -8.76 9.30
C LYS A 204 17.12 -8.35 7.90
N ARG A 205 17.54 -9.31 7.08
CA ARG A 205 17.98 -9.03 5.70
C ARG A 205 16.83 -8.61 4.79
N GLU A 206 15.68 -9.27 4.91
CA GLU A 206 14.49 -8.99 4.08
C GLU A 206 13.89 -7.63 4.41
N SER A 207 13.82 -7.26 5.69
CA SER A 207 13.39 -5.92 6.11
C SER A 207 14.44 -4.86 5.88
N GLY A 208 15.72 -5.21 5.93
CA GLY A 208 16.83 -4.24 5.93
C GLY A 208 16.99 -3.52 7.27
N PHE A 209 16.41 -4.03 8.36
CA PHE A 209 16.49 -3.38 9.67
C PHE A 209 17.01 -4.30 10.77
N ASP A 210 17.79 -3.72 11.67
CA ASP A 210 18.06 -4.33 12.97
C ASP A 210 16.84 -4.18 13.89
N TRP A 211 16.72 -5.13 14.81
CA TRP A 211 15.70 -5.08 15.84
C TRP A 211 16.16 -4.22 17.01
N ASN A 212 15.29 -3.29 17.44
CA ASN A 212 15.40 -2.59 18.72
C ASN A 212 14.01 -2.06 19.12
N GLU A 213 13.83 -1.74 20.40
CA GLU A 213 12.53 -1.29 20.94
C GLU A 213 12.01 0.00 20.29
N GLN A 214 12.90 0.94 19.95
CA GLN A 214 12.51 2.18 19.27
C GLN A 214 11.95 1.88 17.87
N HIS A 215 12.55 0.92 17.16
CA HIS A 215 12.09 0.50 15.85
C HIS A 215 10.76 -0.27 15.93
N VAL A 216 10.56 -1.08 16.98
CA VAL A 216 9.26 -1.72 17.24
C VAL A 216 8.19 -0.64 17.46
N ASN A 217 8.43 0.33 18.34
CA ASN A 217 7.48 1.41 18.60
C ASN A 217 7.17 2.23 17.34
N ARG A 218 8.20 2.56 16.55
CA ARG A 218 8.00 3.25 15.27
C ARG A 218 7.14 2.41 14.31
N THR A 219 7.41 1.11 14.21
CA THR A 219 6.67 0.18 13.35
C THR A 219 5.20 0.09 13.76
N LEU A 220 4.93 -0.10 15.05
CA LEU A 220 3.56 -0.11 15.59
C LEU A 220 2.86 1.23 15.41
N SER A 221 3.58 2.33 15.60
CA SER A 221 3.06 3.68 15.36
C SER A 221 2.76 3.94 13.89
N SER A 222 3.53 3.32 12.98
CA SER A 222 3.26 3.41 11.55
C SER A 222 1.91 2.78 11.19
N VAL A 223 1.63 1.59 11.73
CA VAL A 223 0.33 0.93 11.53
C VAL A 223 -0.78 1.70 12.23
N GLY A 224 -0.55 2.09 13.50
CA GLY A 224 -1.53 2.80 14.31
C GLY A 224 -1.90 4.17 13.74
N GLY A 225 -0.98 4.87 13.07
CA GLY A 225 -1.23 6.13 12.38
C GLY A 225 -2.20 5.98 11.21
N THR A 226 -2.01 4.96 10.36
CA THR A 226 -2.90 4.68 9.22
C THR A 226 -4.28 4.20 9.68
N VAL A 227 -4.33 3.38 10.75
CA VAL A 227 -5.59 2.99 11.41
C VAL A 227 -6.30 4.22 12.02
N ALA A 228 -5.57 5.11 12.70
CA ALA A 228 -6.14 6.31 13.30
C ALA A 228 -6.68 7.29 12.24
N ALA A 229 -5.96 7.47 11.11
CA ALA A 229 -6.44 8.24 9.97
C ALA A 229 -7.75 7.66 9.40
N THR A 230 -7.83 6.33 9.31
CA THR A 230 -9.03 5.62 8.85
C THR A 230 -10.20 5.83 9.81
N HIS A 231 -9.97 5.69 11.12
CA HIS A 231 -11.00 5.99 12.12
C HIS A 231 -11.44 7.46 12.07
N ALA A 232 -10.54 8.42 11.94
CA ALA A 232 -10.89 9.84 11.89
C ALA A 232 -11.87 10.11 10.73
N VAL A 233 -11.60 9.55 9.55
CA VAL A 233 -12.44 9.69 8.37
C VAL A 233 -13.80 9.01 8.54
N LEU A 234 -13.83 7.79 9.06
CA LEU A 234 -15.07 7.00 9.15
C LEU A 234 -15.93 7.36 10.37
N GLN A 235 -15.34 7.71 11.51
CA GLN A 235 -16.08 8.09 12.73
C GLN A 235 -16.66 9.51 12.58
N SER A 236 -15.82 10.45 12.16
CA SER A 236 -16.18 11.87 12.08
C SER A 236 -16.71 12.29 10.71
N ASP A 237 -16.89 11.32 9.79
CA ASP A 237 -17.42 11.53 8.44
C ASP A 237 -16.62 12.56 7.60
N LEU A 238 -15.31 12.66 7.86
CA LEU A 238 -14.42 13.59 7.15
C LEU A 238 -14.20 13.15 5.70
N PRO A 239 -13.88 14.05 4.76
CA PRO A 239 -13.53 13.64 3.39
C PRO A 239 -12.15 12.97 3.33
N VAL A 240 -11.18 13.44 4.12
CA VAL A 240 -9.80 12.97 4.08
C VAL A 240 -9.17 12.88 5.48
N GLY A 241 -8.35 11.84 5.66
CA GLY A 241 -7.42 11.67 6.76
C GLY A 241 -6.07 11.29 6.18
N ALA A 242 -4.99 11.63 6.87
CA ALA A 242 -3.66 11.35 6.34
C ALA A 242 -2.71 10.86 7.42
N HIS A 243 -1.73 10.09 7.00
CA HIS A 243 -0.62 9.67 7.85
C HIS A 243 0.68 10.02 7.13
N LEU A 244 1.44 10.95 7.71
CA LEU A 244 2.74 11.46 7.24
C LEU A 244 3.89 10.47 7.49
N ALA A 245 3.58 9.19 7.37
CA ALA A 245 4.49 8.07 7.26
C ALA A 245 3.69 6.93 6.60
N GLY A 246 3.88 5.68 7.03
CA GLY A 246 3.09 4.58 6.51
C GLY A 246 3.26 4.35 5.01
N GLY A 247 2.27 3.69 4.41
CA GLY A 247 2.33 3.22 3.02
C GLY A 247 3.25 2.01 2.87
N THR A 248 3.36 1.18 3.91
CA THR A 248 4.23 0.00 3.92
C THR A 248 3.59 -1.14 3.15
N HIS A 249 3.77 -1.16 1.83
CA HIS A 249 3.05 -2.05 0.92
C HIS A 249 3.73 -3.40 0.61
N HIS A 250 4.94 -3.66 1.12
CA HIS A 250 5.70 -4.88 0.81
C HIS A 250 5.56 -6.01 1.84
N ALA A 251 4.94 -5.75 2.99
CA ALA A 251 4.79 -6.78 4.02
C ALA A 251 3.70 -7.79 3.64
N PHE A 252 3.98 -9.07 3.88
CA PHE A 252 3.06 -10.18 3.67
C PHE A 252 2.48 -10.64 5.02
N GLN A 253 1.59 -11.63 4.99
CA GLN A 253 0.93 -12.16 6.19
C GLN A 253 1.93 -12.57 7.30
N ALA A 254 3.03 -13.23 6.94
CA ALA A 254 4.01 -13.75 7.90
C ALA A 254 5.47 -13.43 7.52
N ARG A 255 5.69 -12.40 6.69
CA ARG A 255 7.02 -12.09 6.13
C ARG A 255 7.18 -10.59 5.94
N MET A 256 8.28 -10.06 6.47
CA MET A 256 8.73 -8.69 6.23
C MET A 256 9.54 -8.61 4.94
N GLU A 257 9.50 -7.48 4.27
CA GLU A 257 10.22 -7.29 3.01
C GLU A 257 10.32 -5.79 2.69
N GLY A 258 11.43 -5.35 2.07
CA GLY A 258 11.49 -4.03 1.42
C GLY A 258 11.22 -2.87 2.38
N PHE A 259 11.84 -2.89 3.57
CA PHE A 259 11.58 -1.92 4.64
C PHE A 259 10.17 -1.94 5.25
N CYS A 260 9.35 -2.94 4.93
CA CYS A 260 8.00 -3.12 5.46
C CYS A 260 7.96 -4.31 6.41
N ILE A 261 7.68 -4.05 7.69
CA ILE A 261 7.45 -5.10 8.70
C ILE A 261 5.99 -5.55 8.68
N PHE A 262 5.08 -4.61 8.89
CA PHE A 262 3.63 -4.83 8.77
C PHE A 262 3.08 -3.97 7.63
N SER A 263 1.98 -4.40 7.02
CA SER A 263 1.27 -3.63 6.01
C SER A 263 0.25 -2.75 6.71
N ASP A 264 0.55 -1.46 6.82
CA ASP A 264 -0.31 -0.52 7.51
C ASP A 264 -1.61 -0.27 6.73
N ILE A 265 -1.54 -0.20 5.40
CA ILE A 265 -2.72 -0.09 4.51
C ILE A 265 -3.62 -1.31 4.67
N ALA A 266 -3.05 -2.53 4.62
CA ALA A 266 -3.88 -3.73 4.71
C ALA A 266 -4.52 -3.90 6.09
N VAL A 267 -3.78 -3.60 7.17
CA VAL A 267 -4.33 -3.58 8.52
C VAL A 267 -5.45 -2.54 8.63
N ALA A 268 -5.25 -1.32 8.14
CA ALA A 268 -6.27 -0.27 8.18
C ALA A 268 -7.52 -0.62 7.36
N ALA A 269 -7.37 -1.23 6.19
CA ALA A 269 -8.48 -1.70 5.37
C ALA A 269 -9.29 -2.81 6.09
N ASN A 270 -8.62 -3.81 6.66
CA ASN A 270 -9.29 -4.87 7.41
C ASN A 270 -9.95 -4.36 8.69
N VAL A 271 -9.34 -3.40 9.39
CA VAL A 271 -9.96 -2.70 10.52
C VAL A 271 -11.20 -1.91 10.08
N ALA A 272 -11.16 -1.23 8.92
CA ALA A 272 -12.32 -0.52 8.39
C ALA A 272 -13.49 -1.45 8.12
N LEU A 273 -13.25 -2.59 7.45
CA LEU A 273 -14.27 -3.61 7.17
C LEU A 273 -14.83 -4.25 8.44
N ARG A 274 -14.00 -4.40 9.48
CA ARG A 274 -14.39 -4.97 10.78
C ARG A 274 -15.24 -4.00 11.60
N ASP A 275 -14.81 -2.74 11.70
CA ASP A 275 -15.36 -1.77 12.65
C ASP A 275 -16.44 -0.87 12.04
N TYR A 276 -16.50 -0.77 10.70
CA TYR A 276 -17.47 0.06 9.98
C TYR A 276 -18.18 -0.71 8.84
N PRO A 277 -18.70 -1.93 9.07
CA PRO A 277 -19.35 -2.72 8.02
C PRO A 277 -20.57 -2.01 7.38
N ASP A 278 -21.18 -1.07 8.10
CA ASP A 278 -22.33 -0.27 7.61
C ASP A 278 -21.90 0.94 6.77
N LYS A 279 -20.63 1.35 6.83
CA LYS A 279 -20.10 2.51 6.07
C LYS A 279 -19.14 2.09 4.95
N VAL A 280 -18.48 0.95 5.08
CA VAL A 280 -17.45 0.49 4.15
C VAL A 280 -17.71 -0.95 3.75
N ARG A 281 -18.03 -1.15 2.48
CA ARG A 281 -18.23 -2.48 1.85
C ARG A 281 -17.24 -2.71 0.72
N LYS A 282 -16.82 -1.64 0.05
CA LYS A 282 -15.82 -1.66 -1.01
C LYS A 282 -14.69 -0.69 -0.73
N ILE A 283 -13.47 -1.21 -0.75
CA ILE A 283 -12.23 -0.47 -0.57
C ILE A 283 -11.45 -0.50 -1.87
N LEU A 284 -10.90 0.64 -2.27
CA LEU A 284 -9.94 0.73 -3.36
C LEU A 284 -8.57 1.13 -2.79
N ILE A 285 -7.55 0.32 -3.04
CA ILE A 285 -6.16 0.70 -2.81
C ILE A 285 -5.60 1.21 -4.14
N VAL A 286 -5.21 2.48 -4.17
CA VAL A 286 -4.49 3.09 -5.29
C VAL A 286 -3.02 3.22 -4.90
N ASP A 287 -2.20 2.33 -5.45
CA ASP A 287 -0.77 2.24 -5.18
C ASP A 287 0.05 2.83 -6.33
N LEU A 288 0.63 4.00 -6.08
CA LEU A 288 1.39 4.78 -7.07
C LEU A 288 2.87 4.93 -6.70
N ASP A 289 3.39 4.03 -5.85
CA ASP A 289 4.82 3.83 -5.64
C ASP A 289 5.51 3.33 -6.92
N THR A 290 6.81 3.56 -7.04
CA THR A 290 7.59 3.02 -8.16
C THR A 290 7.71 1.50 -8.12
N HIS A 291 7.64 0.90 -6.92
CA HIS A 291 7.68 -0.54 -6.70
C HIS A 291 6.25 -1.10 -6.69
N GLN A 292 6.06 -2.34 -7.11
CA GLN A 292 4.72 -2.96 -6.98
C GLN A 292 4.38 -3.16 -5.50
N GLY A 293 3.15 -2.81 -5.14
CA GLY A 293 2.51 -3.13 -3.86
C GLY A 293 2.20 -4.63 -3.69
N ASN A 294 3.22 -5.47 -3.80
CA ASN A 294 3.13 -6.92 -3.76
C ASN A 294 2.50 -7.48 -2.46
N GLY A 295 2.73 -6.83 -1.32
CA GLY A 295 2.09 -7.18 -0.06
C GLY A 295 0.58 -6.95 -0.12
N ASN A 296 0.15 -5.78 -0.64
CA ASN A 296 -1.28 -5.49 -0.83
C ASN A 296 -1.95 -6.51 -1.77
N ALA A 297 -1.30 -6.83 -2.90
CA ALA A 297 -1.80 -7.81 -3.86
C ALA A 297 -2.07 -9.18 -3.21
N VAL A 298 -1.08 -9.73 -2.49
CA VAL A 298 -1.22 -11.06 -1.88
C VAL A 298 -2.15 -11.06 -0.67
N LEU A 299 -2.14 -10.00 0.15
CA LEU A 299 -2.99 -9.93 1.34
C LEU A 299 -4.48 -9.85 1.00
N PHE A 300 -4.84 -9.37 -0.19
CA PHE A 300 -6.24 -9.22 -0.62
C PHE A 300 -6.67 -10.10 -1.80
N GLN A 301 -5.78 -10.97 -2.31
CA GLN A 301 -6.05 -11.81 -3.50
C GLN A 301 -7.39 -12.59 -3.44
N ASP A 302 -7.84 -12.96 -2.23
CA ASP A 302 -9.07 -13.73 -2.02
C ASP A 302 -10.27 -12.88 -1.51
N ASP A 303 -10.09 -11.58 -1.24
CA ASP A 303 -11.12 -10.71 -0.64
C ASP A 303 -11.75 -9.75 -1.65
N SER A 304 -13.02 -9.95 -2.00
CA SER A 304 -13.71 -9.14 -3.03
C SER A 304 -14.05 -7.73 -2.59
N ARG A 305 -13.91 -7.46 -1.30
CA ARG A 305 -14.23 -6.15 -0.72
C ARG A 305 -13.10 -5.16 -0.92
N VAL A 306 -11.91 -5.61 -1.29
CA VAL A 306 -10.73 -4.76 -1.49
C VAL A 306 -10.20 -4.97 -2.90
N PHE A 307 -10.16 -3.89 -3.68
CA PHE A 307 -9.56 -3.88 -5.01
C PHE A 307 -8.19 -3.22 -4.96
N THR A 308 -7.18 -3.89 -5.52
CA THR A 308 -5.79 -3.45 -5.55
C THR A 308 -5.41 -2.96 -6.95
N PHE A 309 -5.25 -1.64 -7.09
CA PHE A 309 -4.72 -1.02 -8.30
C PHE A 309 -3.28 -0.57 -8.06
N SER A 310 -2.33 -1.13 -8.79
CA SER A 310 -0.92 -0.76 -8.71
C SER A 310 -0.40 -0.26 -10.07
N MET A 311 0.18 0.94 -10.09
CA MET A 311 0.85 1.48 -11.27
C MET A 311 2.31 1.80 -10.95
N HIS A 312 3.21 0.96 -11.43
CA HIS A 312 4.59 0.86 -10.93
C HIS A 312 5.58 0.63 -12.09
N CYS A 313 6.88 0.76 -11.83
CA CYS A 313 7.92 0.60 -12.84
C CYS A 313 8.18 -0.87 -13.17
N ASP A 314 8.13 -1.23 -14.46
CA ASP A 314 8.21 -2.61 -14.96
C ASP A 314 9.58 -3.31 -14.77
N ALA A 315 10.60 -2.54 -14.38
CA ALA A 315 11.96 -3.01 -14.21
C ALA A 315 12.54 -2.56 -12.87
N ASN A 316 11.70 -2.30 -11.86
CA ASN A 316 12.10 -1.84 -10.54
C ASN A 316 11.56 -2.71 -9.40
N TYR A 317 11.80 -4.02 -9.48
CA TYR A 317 11.43 -4.97 -8.42
C TYR A 317 12.68 -5.54 -7.76
N PHE A 318 12.63 -5.68 -6.45
CA PHE A 318 13.66 -6.37 -5.66
C PHE A 318 13.19 -7.76 -5.19
N SER A 319 11.94 -8.13 -5.49
CA SER A 319 11.31 -9.42 -5.19
C SER A 319 10.47 -9.91 -6.37
N GLU A 320 9.89 -11.11 -6.22
CA GLU A 320 9.00 -11.68 -7.22
C GLU A 320 7.70 -10.87 -7.32
N LYS A 321 7.37 -10.48 -8.56
CA LYS A 321 6.13 -9.77 -8.89
C LYS A 321 4.92 -10.63 -8.55
N GLN A 322 3.94 -10.02 -7.90
CA GLN A 322 2.66 -10.64 -7.55
C GLN A 322 1.56 -10.18 -8.50
N ALA A 323 0.37 -10.74 -8.39
CA ALA A 323 -0.79 -10.33 -9.20
C ALA A 323 -1.74 -9.49 -8.35
N SER A 324 -1.80 -8.18 -8.61
CA SER A 324 -2.86 -7.32 -8.10
C SER A 324 -4.15 -7.53 -8.89
N ASP A 325 -5.26 -6.89 -8.50
CA ASP A 325 -6.47 -6.89 -9.31
C ASP A 325 -6.28 -6.13 -10.64
N LEU A 326 -5.48 -5.05 -10.61
CA LEU A 326 -5.00 -4.36 -11.80
C LEU A 326 -3.57 -3.84 -11.61
N ASP A 327 -2.64 -4.43 -12.37
CA ASP A 327 -1.26 -3.95 -12.50
C ASP A 327 -1.08 -3.18 -13.81
N VAL A 328 -0.53 -1.97 -13.72
CA VAL A 328 -0.13 -1.14 -14.87
C VAL A 328 1.37 -0.92 -14.83
N GLU A 329 2.07 -1.55 -15.75
CA GLU A 329 3.52 -1.45 -15.90
C GLU A 329 3.93 -0.16 -16.63
N VAL A 330 4.79 0.61 -15.99
CA VAL A 330 5.35 1.86 -16.52
C VAL A 330 6.81 1.65 -16.90
N LYS A 331 7.21 2.11 -18.10
CA LYS A 331 8.59 1.95 -18.57
C LYS A 331 9.57 2.85 -17.80
N PRO A 332 10.82 2.42 -17.57
CA PRO A 332 11.85 3.26 -16.97
C PRO A 332 12.05 4.56 -17.75
N GLY A 333 12.33 5.66 -17.05
CA GLY A 333 12.49 6.99 -17.62
C GLY A 333 11.19 7.64 -18.09
N THR A 334 10.03 7.01 -17.86
CA THR A 334 8.74 7.66 -18.15
C THR A 334 8.60 8.93 -17.31
N GLY A 335 8.46 10.07 -18.00
CA GLY A 335 8.18 11.36 -17.38
C GLY A 335 6.68 11.67 -17.32
N ASP A 336 6.36 12.91 -16.91
CA ASP A 336 5.02 13.36 -16.58
C ASP A 336 3.93 12.98 -17.60
N ALA A 337 4.12 13.31 -18.88
CA ALA A 337 3.09 13.11 -19.90
C ALA A 337 2.72 11.63 -20.09
N GLY A 338 3.72 10.75 -20.12
CA GLY A 338 3.50 9.31 -20.26
C GLY A 338 2.83 8.72 -19.03
N TYR A 339 3.29 9.09 -17.84
CA TYR A 339 2.73 8.60 -16.58
C TYR A 339 1.28 9.07 -16.39
N LEU A 340 1.02 10.37 -16.59
CA LEU A 340 -0.32 10.94 -16.44
C LEU A 340 -1.30 10.38 -17.49
N SER A 341 -0.85 10.12 -18.72
CA SER A 341 -1.69 9.47 -19.74
C SER A 341 -2.14 8.07 -19.33
N LEU A 342 -1.26 7.28 -18.71
CA LEU A 342 -1.63 5.97 -18.16
C LEU A 342 -2.61 6.12 -16.98
N LEU A 343 -2.34 7.04 -16.06
CA LEU A 343 -3.24 7.29 -14.93
C LEU A 343 -4.64 7.73 -15.42
N GLU A 344 -4.71 8.65 -16.38
CA GLU A 344 -5.97 9.13 -16.97
C GLU A 344 -6.73 8.05 -17.73
N ARG A 345 -6.02 7.04 -18.25
CA ARG A 345 -6.64 5.88 -18.91
C ARG A 345 -7.27 4.92 -17.89
N TYR A 346 -6.54 4.57 -16.83
CA TYR A 346 -6.93 3.46 -15.95
C TYR A 346 -7.72 3.90 -14.72
N LEU A 347 -7.41 5.06 -14.14
CA LEU A 347 -8.08 5.52 -12.93
C LEU A 347 -9.61 5.66 -13.07
N PRO A 348 -10.17 6.23 -14.16
CA PRO A 348 -11.62 6.28 -14.33
C PRO A 348 -12.26 4.89 -14.37
N LEU A 349 -11.63 3.92 -15.06
CA LEU A 349 -12.15 2.56 -15.20
C LEU A 349 -12.21 1.86 -13.83
N VAL A 350 -11.20 2.07 -12.99
CA VAL A 350 -11.15 1.49 -11.64
C VAL A 350 -12.24 2.09 -10.77
N PHE A 351 -12.40 3.41 -10.77
CA PHE A 351 -13.45 4.07 -10.00
C PHE A 351 -14.86 3.69 -10.47
N GLU A 352 -15.09 3.60 -11.78
CA GLU A 352 -16.37 3.16 -12.35
C GLU A 352 -16.70 1.72 -11.99
N ALA A 353 -15.74 0.81 -12.11
CA ALA A 353 -15.95 -0.60 -11.79
C ALA A 353 -16.15 -0.85 -10.29
N GLN A 354 -15.42 -0.12 -9.44
CA GLN A 354 -15.43 -0.37 -7.99
C GLN A 354 -16.48 0.45 -7.26
N ALA A 355 -16.69 1.72 -7.62
CA ALA A 355 -17.48 2.68 -6.85
C ALA A 355 -17.16 2.58 -5.33
N PRO A 356 -15.90 2.85 -4.92
CA PRO A 356 -15.42 2.53 -3.58
C PRO A 356 -16.03 3.45 -2.51
N ASP A 357 -16.30 2.89 -1.33
CA ASP A 357 -16.71 3.67 -0.16
C ASP A 357 -15.48 4.35 0.49
N LEU A 358 -14.34 3.66 0.47
CA LEU A 358 -13.07 4.11 1.04
C LEU A 358 -11.91 3.87 0.07
N VAL A 359 -11.05 4.88 -0.08
CA VAL A 359 -9.85 4.84 -0.90
C VAL A 359 -8.62 4.98 -0.01
N PHE A 360 -7.67 4.06 -0.13
CA PHE A 360 -6.31 4.24 0.38
C PHE A 360 -5.41 4.70 -0.76
N PHE A 361 -4.81 5.87 -0.60
CA PHE A 361 -3.81 6.40 -1.51
C PHE A 361 -2.41 6.15 -0.94
N GLN A 362 -1.69 5.21 -1.53
CA GLN A 362 -0.25 5.10 -1.35
C GLN A 362 0.38 6.12 -2.30
N ALA A 363 0.85 7.25 -1.74
CA ALA A 363 1.33 8.39 -2.48
C ALA A 363 2.86 8.43 -2.67
N GLY A 364 3.50 7.27 -2.87
CA GLY A 364 4.94 7.11 -3.01
C GLY A 364 5.55 8.14 -3.97
N VAL A 365 6.64 8.80 -3.57
CA VAL A 365 7.27 9.85 -4.39
C VAL A 365 8.57 9.38 -5.03
N ASP A 366 8.90 8.10 -4.90
CA ASP A 366 10.05 7.46 -5.55
C ASP A 366 9.87 7.21 -7.06
N ILE A 367 8.81 7.78 -7.64
CA ILE A 367 8.66 7.96 -9.07
C ILE A 367 9.26 9.31 -9.56
N HIS A 368 9.72 10.16 -8.64
CA HIS A 368 10.37 11.43 -8.95
C HIS A 368 11.73 11.21 -9.62
N ALA A 369 12.10 12.10 -10.55
CA ALA A 369 13.35 12.02 -11.31
C ALA A 369 14.62 12.08 -10.44
N SER A 370 14.54 12.75 -9.29
CA SER A 370 15.64 12.87 -8.32
C SER A 370 15.69 11.72 -7.29
N ASP A 371 14.82 10.71 -7.41
CA ASP A 371 14.82 9.58 -6.48
C ASP A 371 16.00 8.62 -6.75
N ARG A 372 16.65 8.15 -5.68
CA ARG A 372 17.80 7.24 -5.77
C ARG A 372 17.41 5.80 -6.13
N LEU A 373 16.25 5.33 -5.67
CA LEU A 373 15.79 3.94 -5.86
C LEU A 373 14.76 3.82 -6.99
N GLY A 374 14.11 4.93 -7.33
CA GLY A 374 13.23 5.08 -8.48
C GLY A 374 13.91 4.95 -9.82
N LYS A 375 13.14 4.49 -10.81
CA LYS A 375 13.56 4.46 -12.22
C LYS A 375 12.64 5.24 -13.15
N LEU A 376 11.72 6.04 -12.61
CA LEU A 376 10.85 6.94 -13.38
C LEU A 376 11.42 8.36 -13.34
N ALA A 377 10.84 9.26 -14.14
CA ALA A 377 11.38 10.61 -14.34
C ALA A 377 10.32 11.70 -14.15
N LEU A 378 9.42 11.53 -13.18
CA LEU A 378 8.41 12.56 -12.91
C LEU A 378 9.03 13.80 -12.28
N THR A 379 8.50 14.94 -12.65
CA THR A 379 8.78 16.21 -11.98
C THR A 379 7.86 16.38 -10.78
N ARG A 380 8.21 17.30 -9.87
CA ARG A 380 7.33 17.76 -8.79
C ARG A 380 5.95 18.22 -9.31
N ALA A 381 5.90 18.93 -10.43
CA ALA A 381 4.64 19.35 -11.05
C ALA A 381 3.83 18.16 -11.61
N GLY A 382 4.51 17.12 -12.13
CA GLY A 382 3.88 15.85 -12.50
C GLY A 382 3.23 15.14 -11.31
N LEU A 383 3.94 15.07 -10.18
CA LEU A 383 3.42 14.51 -8.93
C LEU A 383 2.21 15.27 -8.39
N GLN A 384 2.25 16.61 -8.40
CA GLN A 384 1.11 17.43 -8.01
C GLN A 384 -0.12 17.15 -8.88
N ARG A 385 0.06 17.04 -10.20
CA ARG A 385 -1.02 16.66 -11.14
C ARG A 385 -1.57 15.26 -10.87
N ARG A 386 -0.70 14.29 -10.59
CA ARG A 386 -1.09 12.92 -10.18
C ARG A 386 -1.99 12.97 -8.93
N ASN A 387 -1.53 13.67 -7.89
CA ASN A 387 -2.26 13.78 -6.62
C ASN A 387 -3.63 14.43 -6.82
N LEU A 388 -3.66 15.58 -7.51
CA LEU A 388 -4.89 16.31 -7.81
C LEU A 388 -5.88 15.44 -8.58
N ARG A 389 -5.39 14.65 -9.55
CA ARG A 389 -6.27 13.78 -10.35
C ARG A 389 -6.96 12.74 -9.49
N LEU A 390 -6.25 12.12 -8.55
CA LEU A 390 -6.85 11.18 -7.62
C LEU A 390 -7.89 11.87 -6.72
N PHE A 391 -7.56 13.04 -6.17
CA PHE A 391 -8.46 13.78 -5.29
C PHE A 391 -9.79 14.13 -5.99
N GLN A 392 -9.72 14.52 -7.26
CA GLN A 392 -10.91 14.77 -8.09
C GLN A 392 -11.79 13.53 -8.25
N PHE A 393 -11.21 12.34 -8.44
CA PHE A 393 -11.99 11.10 -8.54
C PHE A 393 -12.61 10.70 -7.21
N VAL A 394 -11.85 10.81 -6.12
CA VAL A 394 -12.38 10.58 -4.77
C VAL A 394 -13.59 11.48 -4.50
N GLU A 395 -13.47 12.79 -4.76
CA GLU A 395 -14.57 13.73 -4.55
C GLU A 395 -15.77 13.42 -5.47
N ALA A 396 -15.52 13.16 -6.76
CA ALA A 396 -16.59 12.89 -7.73
C ALA A 396 -17.42 11.65 -7.39
N TYR A 397 -16.81 10.63 -6.76
CA TYR A 397 -17.49 9.41 -6.32
C TYR A 397 -17.99 9.49 -4.87
N GLY A 398 -17.76 10.61 -4.17
CA GLY A 398 -18.13 10.77 -2.77
C GLY A 398 -17.40 9.81 -1.82
N SER A 399 -16.27 9.25 -2.26
CA SER A 399 -15.49 8.29 -1.49
C SER A 399 -14.75 8.98 -0.35
N LYS A 400 -14.52 8.23 0.72
CA LYS A 400 -13.61 8.61 1.80
C LYS A 400 -12.16 8.36 1.41
N LEU A 401 -11.22 9.19 1.87
CA LEU A 401 -9.80 9.07 1.52
C LEU A 401 -8.88 8.97 2.72
N VAL A 402 -7.97 8.00 2.68
CA VAL A 402 -6.81 7.90 3.58
C VAL A 402 -5.54 8.00 2.77
N VAL A 403 -4.69 8.98 3.06
CA VAL A 403 -3.42 9.22 2.35
C VAL A 403 -2.22 8.75 3.17
N THR A 404 -1.28 8.06 2.55
CA THR A 404 -0.03 7.59 3.16
C THR A 404 1.20 7.93 2.31
N ALA A 405 2.40 7.96 2.92
CA ALA A 405 3.62 8.44 2.28
C ALA A 405 4.28 7.43 1.32
N GLY A 406 4.65 6.24 1.82
CA GLY A 406 5.48 5.22 1.16
C GLY A 406 6.88 5.65 0.73
N GLY A 407 7.28 5.22 -0.48
CA GLY A 407 8.62 5.39 -1.03
C GLY A 407 9.03 6.85 -1.28
N GLY A 408 10.34 7.07 -1.34
CA GLY A 408 10.96 8.38 -1.53
C GLY A 408 12.33 8.41 -0.85
N TYR A 409 13.40 8.43 -1.63
CA TYR A 409 14.76 8.12 -1.23
C TYR A 409 15.72 9.14 -1.86
N PRO A 410 16.04 10.23 -1.17
CA PRO A 410 16.99 11.20 -1.70
C PRO A 410 18.38 10.59 -1.81
N SER A 411 19.14 11.03 -2.81
CA SER A 411 20.51 10.57 -3.06
C SER A 411 21.56 11.29 -2.23
N ASP A 412 21.22 12.43 -1.65
CA ASP A 412 22.04 13.26 -0.78
C ASP A 412 21.31 13.59 0.54
N SER A 413 21.90 14.48 1.33
CA SER A 413 21.39 14.88 2.64
C SER A 413 21.27 16.40 2.81
N ASP A 414 21.41 17.19 1.72
CA ASP A 414 21.38 18.66 1.79
C ASP A 414 19.92 19.16 1.79
N PRO A 415 19.42 19.73 2.91
CA PRO A 415 18.05 20.21 2.98
C PRO A 415 17.80 21.51 2.20
N SER A 416 18.85 22.19 1.73
CA SER A 416 18.73 23.51 1.10
C SER A 416 18.41 23.45 -0.39
N SER A 417 18.85 22.42 -1.09
CA SER A 417 18.65 22.26 -2.54
C SER A 417 18.89 20.81 -2.99
N GLY A 418 18.59 20.50 -4.25
CA GLY A 418 18.92 19.21 -4.84
C GLY A 418 17.95 18.07 -4.48
N PRO A 419 18.37 16.81 -4.70
CA PRO A 419 17.53 15.63 -4.53
C PRO A 419 16.81 15.52 -3.18
N TYR A 420 17.48 15.84 -2.08
CA TYR A 420 16.83 15.85 -0.77
C TYR A 420 15.70 16.87 -0.71
N ALA A 421 15.95 18.13 -1.07
CA ALA A 421 14.92 19.14 -1.09
C ALA A 421 13.75 18.75 -2.02
N ASP A 422 14.03 18.18 -3.20
CA ASP A 422 13.01 17.72 -4.15
C ASP A 422 12.09 16.65 -3.54
N ILE A 423 12.67 15.60 -2.95
CA ILE A 423 11.90 14.48 -2.37
C ILE A 423 11.09 14.92 -1.16
N ILE A 424 11.66 15.75 -0.27
CA ILE A 424 10.93 16.27 0.89
C ILE A 424 9.76 17.16 0.45
N ASN A 425 9.98 18.06 -0.52
CA ASN A 425 8.93 18.91 -1.06
C ASN A 425 7.84 18.09 -1.77
N ALA A 426 8.22 17.06 -2.53
CA ALA A 426 7.29 16.16 -3.20
C ALA A 426 6.38 15.42 -2.19
N HIS A 427 6.94 14.91 -1.09
CA HIS A 427 6.12 14.34 -0.02
C HIS A 427 5.21 15.39 0.62
N ALA A 428 5.74 16.58 0.95
CA ALA A 428 4.94 17.64 1.56
C ALA A 428 3.77 18.09 0.67
N ASP A 429 3.98 18.15 -0.66
CA ASP A 429 2.95 18.53 -1.63
C ASP A 429 1.74 17.60 -1.65
N VAL A 430 1.92 16.31 -1.33
CA VAL A 430 0.79 15.36 -1.23
C VAL A 430 -0.19 15.85 -0.17
N TYR A 431 0.32 16.13 1.04
CA TYR A 431 -0.50 16.49 2.19
C TYR A 431 -1.01 17.92 2.11
N VAL A 432 -0.19 18.84 1.60
CA VAL A 432 -0.60 20.23 1.35
C VAL A 432 -1.72 20.26 0.30
N GLY A 433 -1.55 19.55 -0.81
CA GLY A 433 -2.57 19.46 -1.85
C GLY A 433 -3.86 18.81 -1.37
N ALA A 434 -3.78 17.76 -0.54
CA ALA A 434 -4.96 17.15 0.07
C ALA A 434 -5.69 18.13 1.00
N ALA A 435 -4.96 18.87 1.84
CA ALA A 435 -5.53 19.85 2.74
C ALA A 435 -6.17 21.03 2.00
N GLU A 436 -5.52 21.55 0.97
CA GLU A 436 -6.05 22.63 0.15
C GLU A 436 -7.30 22.19 -0.63
N PHE A 437 -7.28 20.98 -1.20
CA PHE A 437 -8.39 20.45 -1.99
C PHE A 437 -9.63 20.15 -1.14
N PHE A 438 -9.47 19.44 -0.02
CA PHE A 438 -10.59 18.99 0.81
C PHE A 438 -10.93 19.92 1.99
N GLY A 439 -10.00 20.79 2.42
CA GLY A 439 -10.16 21.68 3.57
C GLY A 439 -10.92 22.98 3.28
N GLY A 440 -11.44 23.17 2.07
CA GLY A 440 -12.29 24.31 1.74
C GLY A 440 -11.57 25.66 1.61
N GLY A 441 -10.22 25.67 1.60
CA GLY A 441 -9.47 26.83 1.14
C GLY A 441 -9.93 27.17 -0.28
N SER A 442 -10.32 28.44 -0.51
CA SER A 442 -10.88 28.99 -1.75
C SER A 442 -10.67 28.05 -2.91
N LYS A 443 -11.73 27.43 -3.44
CA LYS A 443 -11.71 26.60 -4.65
C LYS A 443 -10.78 27.26 -5.65
N MET A 444 -9.50 26.89 -5.60
CA MET A 444 -8.52 27.41 -6.51
C MET A 444 -8.83 26.55 -7.70
N VAL A 445 -9.74 27.07 -8.53
CA VAL A 445 -9.94 26.60 -9.89
C VAL A 445 -8.53 26.49 -10.43
N PRO A 446 -7.98 25.28 -10.66
CA PRO A 446 -6.88 25.20 -11.56
C PRO A 446 -7.56 25.56 -12.87
N LEU A 447 -7.32 26.78 -13.35
CA LEU A 447 -7.55 27.11 -14.74
C LEU A 447 -6.64 26.17 -15.52
N LEU A 448 -7.20 25.00 -15.81
CA LEU A 448 -6.79 24.11 -16.87
C LEU A 448 -6.79 24.93 -18.15
N ARG A 449 -5.61 25.12 -18.73
CA ARG A 449 -5.41 24.98 -20.17
C ARG A 449 -4.19 24.13 -20.40
#